data_AF-A0A8D3AVA6-F1
#
_entry.id   AF-A0A8D3AVA6-F1
#
_cell.length_a   1.000
_cell.length_b   1.000
_cell.length_c   1.000
_cell.angle_alpha   90.00
_cell.angle_beta   90.00
_cell.angle_gamma   90.00
#
_symmetry.space_group_name_H-M   'P 1'
#
loop_
_entity.id
_entity.type
_entity.pdbx_description
1 polymer ?
#
loop_
_entity_poly.entity_id
_entity_poly.type
_entity_poly.pdbx_seq_one_letter_code
_entity_poly.pdbx_strand_id
1 'polypeptide(L)'
;MFFSSFLCQVLGLVVGLSGVYLLMKYKQCSLYFSSSYITMPAILALTSAAFLLASGFLGSWLSIRDSTCLQGLFVYLLVVVFCLEATASALAFFHSVKLDSELSSLSGVFQNYAGDSHDPISQAVDATQEELQCCGVHDYRDWLETPWFNGTGGLFVPHSCC
;
A
#
# COMPACT_ATOMS: atom_id res chain seq x y z
N MET A 1 -18.38 13.85 -23.09
CA MET A 1 -17.23 14.04 -22.18
C MET A 1 -17.65 14.34 -20.75
N PHE A 2 -18.54 15.30 -20.50
CA PHE A 2 -19.10 15.58 -19.17
C PHE A 2 -19.45 14.35 -18.31
N PHE A 3 -20.24 13.41 -18.84
CA PHE A 3 -20.62 12.19 -18.12
C PHE A 3 -19.42 11.30 -17.73
N SER A 4 -18.46 11.15 -18.66
CA SER A 4 -17.22 10.40 -18.41
C SER A 4 -16.32 11.08 -17.39
N SER A 5 -16.23 12.42 -17.41
CA SER A 5 -15.44 13.19 -16.45
C SER A 5 -16.06 13.15 -15.04
N PHE A 6 -17.39 13.14 -14.94
CA PHE A 6 -18.11 13.01 -13.68
C PHE A 6 -17.91 11.62 -13.06
N LEU A 7 -17.94 10.54 -13.86
CA LEU A 7 -17.61 9.19 -13.40
C LEU A 7 -16.18 9.11 -12.85
N CYS A 8 -15.19 9.71 -13.54
CA CYS A 8 -13.82 9.78 -13.03
C CYS A 8 -13.71 10.55 -11.71
N GLN A 9 -14.47 11.63 -11.52
CA GLN A 9 -14.49 12.36 -10.25
C GLN A 9 -15.07 11.51 -9.11
N VAL A 10 -16.19 10.81 -9.34
CA VAL A 10 -16.79 9.93 -8.33
C VAL A 10 -15.83 8.80 -7.97
N LEU A 11 -15.20 8.15 -8.96
CA LEU A 11 -14.20 7.11 -8.72
C LEU A 11 -12.99 7.65 -7.95
N GLY A 12 -12.46 8.82 -8.32
CA GLY A 12 -11.36 9.46 -7.62
C GLY A 12 -11.71 9.82 -6.17
N LEU A 13 -12.95 10.22 -5.90
CA LEU A 13 -13.44 10.53 -4.56
C LEU A 13 -13.58 9.26 -3.72
N VAL A 14 -14.09 8.16 -4.29
CA VAL A 14 -14.17 6.85 -3.62
C VAL A 14 -12.76 6.34 -3.28
N VAL A 15 -11.83 6.36 -4.25
CA VAL A 15 -10.44 5.93 -4.04
C VAL A 15 -9.73 6.82 -3.03
N GLY A 16 -9.94 8.14 -3.11
CA GLY A 16 -9.39 9.10 -2.16
C GLY A 16 -9.92 8.88 -0.74
N LEU A 17 -11.22 8.67 -0.56
CA LEU A 17 -11.83 8.36 0.73
C LEU A 17 -11.34 7.02 1.29
N SER A 18 -11.21 5.99 0.44
CA SER A 18 -10.61 4.71 0.89
C SER A 18 -9.15 4.88 1.28
N GLY A 19 -8.38 5.67 0.54
CA GLY A 19 -6.98 5.97 0.86
C GLY A 19 -6.84 6.75 2.18
N VAL A 20 -7.71 7.74 2.41
CA VAL A 20 -7.77 8.48 3.68
C VAL A 20 -8.22 7.59 4.83
N TYR A 21 -9.20 6.70 4.62
CA TYR A 21 -9.65 5.74 5.63
C TYR A 21 -8.51 4.79 6.04
N LEU A 22 -7.80 4.23 5.07
CA LEU A 22 -6.60 3.41 5.30
C LEU A 22 -5.50 4.22 6.01
N LEU A 23 -5.27 5.47 5.61
CA LEU A 23 -4.31 6.36 6.28
C LEU A 23 -4.71 6.69 7.72
N MET A 24 -5.99 6.85 8.03
CA MET A 24 -6.46 7.13 9.39
C MET A 24 -6.32 5.89 10.28
N LYS A 25 -6.70 4.71 9.77
CA LYS A 25 -6.46 3.43 10.44
C LYS A 25 -4.95 3.21 10.65
N TYR A 26 -4.14 3.54 9.64
CA TYR A 26 -2.69 3.46 9.71
C TYR A 26 -2.08 4.50 10.66
N LYS A 27 -2.53 5.75 10.68
CA LYS A 27 -1.98 6.81 11.56
C LYS A 27 -2.22 6.49 13.03
N GLN A 28 -3.32 5.80 13.32
CA GLN A 28 -3.59 5.21 14.63
C GLN A 28 -2.52 4.17 15.01
N CYS A 29 -2.06 3.35 14.05
CA CYS A 29 -0.99 2.37 14.21
C CYS A 29 0.43 2.99 14.15
N SER A 30 0.65 4.01 13.32
CA SER A 30 1.95 4.64 13.05
C SER A 30 2.36 5.63 14.15
N LEU A 31 1.43 6.01 15.03
CA LEU A 31 1.76 6.72 16.27
C LEU A 31 2.60 5.84 17.21
N TYR A 32 2.66 4.53 16.96
CA TYR A 32 3.49 3.56 17.67
C TYR A 32 4.61 2.95 16.81
N PHE A 33 4.60 3.19 15.48
CA PHE A 33 5.56 2.59 14.55
C PHE A 33 6.13 3.57 13.53
N SER A 34 7.46 3.65 13.49
CA SER A 34 8.21 4.22 12.38
C SER A 34 8.62 3.07 11.46
N SER A 35 7.82 2.75 10.45
CA SER A 35 8.22 1.79 9.41
C SER A 35 7.95 2.30 8.01
N SER A 36 9.04 2.36 7.25
CA SER A 36 9.14 2.90 5.89
C SER A 36 8.32 2.11 4.86
N TYR A 37 8.00 0.85 5.16
CA TYR A 37 7.42 -0.10 4.21
C TYR A 37 5.93 0.11 3.89
N ILE A 38 5.12 0.56 4.86
CA ILE A 38 3.67 0.81 4.65
C ILE A 38 3.39 2.28 4.28
N THR A 39 4.30 3.17 4.65
CA THR A 39 4.23 4.61 4.35
C THR A 39 4.34 4.87 2.84
N MET A 40 5.16 4.10 2.13
CA MET A 40 5.33 4.24 0.67
C MET A 40 4.04 3.97 -0.13
N PRO A 41 3.36 2.82 0.02
CA PRO A 41 2.09 2.55 -0.66
C PRO A 41 1.01 3.60 -0.34
N ALA A 42 0.90 4.03 0.92
CA ALA A 42 -0.14 4.97 1.35
C ALA A 42 0.06 6.39 0.77
N ILE A 43 1.31 6.88 0.72
CA ILE A 43 1.63 8.16 0.08
C ILE A 43 1.36 8.10 -1.43
N LEU A 44 1.74 7.01 -2.10
CA LEU A 44 1.48 6.81 -3.53
C LEU A 44 -0.02 6.77 -3.85
N ALA A 45 -0.82 6.13 -3.00
CA ALA A 45 -2.28 6.12 -3.13
C ALA A 45 -2.87 7.53 -2.97
N LEU A 46 -2.36 8.32 -2.03
CA LEU A 46 -2.85 9.69 -1.81
C LEU A 46 -2.46 10.65 -2.94
N THR A 47 -1.23 10.56 -3.43
CA THR A 47 -0.74 11.41 -4.54
C THR A 47 -1.47 11.09 -5.83
N SER A 48 -1.68 9.81 -6.15
CA SER A 48 -2.46 9.39 -7.32
C SER A 48 -3.92 9.84 -7.22
N ALA A 49 -4.57 9.71 -6.06
CA ALA A 49 -5.93 10.19 -5.85
C ALA A 49 -6.06 11.71 -6.07
N ALA A 50 -5.11 12.50 -5.57
CA ALA A 50 -5.08 13.95 -5.77
C ALA A 50 -4.91 14.31 -7.27
N PHE A 51 -4.05 13.58 -7.98
CA PHE A 51 -3.82 13.78 -9.42
C PHE A 51 -5.06 13.43 -10.26
N LEU A 52 -5.76 12.35 -9.93
CA LEU A 52 -7.03 11.95 -10.58
C LEU A 52 -8.14 12.98 -10.36
N LEU A 53 -8.26 13.53 -9.15
CA LEU A 53 -9.22 14.59 -8.86
C LEU A 53 -8.89 15.87 -9.64
N ALA A 54 -7.62 16.32 -9.61
CA ALA A 54 -7.19 17.52 -10.32
C ALA A 54 -7.40 17.41 -11.85
N SER A 55 -7.00 16.28 -12.44
CA SER A 55 -7.19 16.02 -13.88
C SER A 55 -8.68 15.92 -14.26
N GLY A 56 -9.54 15.35 -13.39
CA GLY A 56 -10.99 15.30 -13.61
C GLY A 56 -11.67 16.67 -13.59
N PHE A 57 -11.28 17.55 -12.65
CA PHE A 57 -11.75 18.94 -12.61
C PHE A 57 -11.28 19.73 -13.84
N LEU A 58 -10.01 19.61 -14.20
CA LEU A 58 -9.46 20.27 -15.39
C LEU A 58 -10.12 19.78 -16.67
N GLY A 59 -10.32 18.47 -16.84
CA GLY A 59 -10.99 17.89 -17.99
C GLY A 59 -12.44 18.36 -18.14
N SER A 60 -13.17 18.49 -17.03
CA SER A 60 -14.54 19.02 -17.02
C SER A 60 -14.57 20.51 -17.38
N TRP A 61 -13.68 21.31 -16.79
CA TRP A 61 -13.54 22.74 -17.10
C TRP A 61 -13.15 22.99 -18.56
N LEU A 62 -12.22 22.19 -19.07
CA LEU A 62 -11.79 22.22 -20.48
C LEU A 62 -12.90 21.81 -21.43
N SER A 63 -13.76 20.86 -21.04
CA SER A 63 -14.92 20.45 -21.83
C SER A 63 -16.05 21.50 -21.88
N ILE A 64 -16.11 22.43 -20.91
CA ILE A 64 -17.01 23.61 -20.93
C ILE A 64 -16.46 24.67 -21.89
N ARG A 65 -15.13 24.72 -22.07
CA ARG A 65 -14.49 25.60 -23.03
C ARG A 65 -14.61 24.95 -24.42
N ASP A 66 -15.34 25.55 -25.34
CA ASP A 66 -15.50 25.09 -26.74
C ASP A 66 -14.21 25.21 -27.58
N SER A 67 -13.06 24.81 -27.03
CA SER A 67 -11.77 24.82 -27.70
C SER A 67 -11.26 23.39 -27.89
N THR A 68 -11.57 22.83 -29.06
CA THR A 68 -11.17 21.47 -29.47
C THR A 68 -9.64 21.26 -29.42
N CYS A 69 -8.86 22.31 -29.70
CA CYS A 69 -7.40 22.28 -29.65
C CYS A 69 -6.88 22.07 -28.22
N LEU A 70 -7.42 22.82 -27.25
CA LEU A 70 -6.99 22.75 -25.86
C LEU A 70 -7.39 21.41 -25.21
N GLN A 71 -8.57 20.91 -25.58
CA GLN A 71 -9.04 19.58 -25.16
C GLN A 71 -8.17 18.45 -25.74
N GLY A 72 -7.78 18.57 -27.02
CA GLY A 72 -6.88 17.61 -27.67
C GLY A 72 -5.48 17.58 -27.02
N LEU A 73 -4.93 18.75 -26.69
CA LEU A 73 -3.65 18.85 -25.99
C LEU A 73 -3.69 18.17 -24.60
N PHE A 74 -4.78 18.36 -23.86
CA PHE A 74 -4.94 17.72 -22.55
C PHE A 74 -5.01 16.20 -22.65
N VAL A 75 -5.77 15.66 -23.61
CA VAL A 75 -5.83 14.21 -23.85
C VAL A 75 -4.45 13.66 -24.26
N TYR A 76 -3.73 14.37 -25.13
CA TYR A 76 -2.37 13.99 -25.52
C TYR A 76 -1.43 13.90 -24.31
N LEU A 77 -1.45 14.89 -23.42
CA LEU A 77 -0.65 14.87 -22.19
C LEU A 77 -1.02 13.70 -21.28
N LEU A 78 -2.31 13.38 -21.12
CA LEU A 78 -2.74 12.21 -20.33
C LEU A 78 -2.24 10.89 -20.93
N VAL A 79 -2.24 10.74 -22.25
CA VAL A 79 -1.69 9.55 -22.92
C VAL A 79 -0.18 9.44 -22.65
N VAL A 80 0.56 10.55 -22.71
CA VAL A 80 1.99 10.55 -22.37
C VAL A 80 2.24 10.13 -20.93
N VAL A 81 1.47 10.67 -19.97
CA VAL A 81 1.57 10.28 -18.55
C VAL A 81 1.23 8.80 -18.35
N PHE A 82 0.17 8.30 -19.00
CA PHE A 82 -0.21 6.90 -18.92
C PHE A 82 0.90 5.97 -19.43
N CYS A 83 1.57 6.32 -20.53
CA CYS A 83 2.73 5.58 -21.01
C CYS A 83 3.89 5.58 -20.02
N LEU A 84 4.16 6.70 -19.35
CA LEU A 84 5.20 6.81 -18.32
C LEU A 84 4.86 6.00 -17.06
N GLU A 85 3.60 6.02 -16.64
CA GLU A 85 3.14 5.20 -15.50
C GLU A 85 3.20 3.71 -15.82
N ALA A 86 2.80 3.31 -17.04
CA ALA A 86 2.87 1.93 -17.48
C ALA A 86 4.32 1.40 -17.50
N THR A 87 5.28 2.21 -17.97
CA THR A 87 6.69 1.83 -17.94
C THR A 87 7.24 1.78 -16.51
N ALA A 88 6.90 2.75 -15.66
CA ALA A 88 7.28 2.76 -14.25
C ALA A 88 6.70 1.56 -13.49
N SER A 89 5.43 1.22 -13.73
CA SER A 89 4.76 0.06 -13.14
C SER A 89 5.38 -1.26 -13.61
N ALA A 90 5.68 -1.39 -14.90
CA ALA A 90 6.38 -2.57 -15.42
C ALA A 90 7.77 -2.73 -14.78
N LEU A 91 8.55 -1.64 -14.68
CA LEU A 91 9.84 -1.65 -13.98
C LEU A 91 9.67 -2.05 -12.50
N ALA A 92 8.68 -1.49 -11.81
CA ALA A 92 8.36 -1.84 -10.43
C ALA A 92 7.99 -3.32 -10.29
N PHE A 93 7.26 -3.89 -11.24
CA PHE A 93 6.94 -5.33 -11.27
C PHE A 93 8.22 -6.19 -11.42
N PHE A 94 9.10 -5.85 -12.37
CA PHE A 94 10.36 -6.59 -12.52
C PHE A 94 11.29 -6.45 -11.30
N HIS A 95 11.28 -5.30 -10.64
CA HIS A 95 12.02 -5.09 -9.40
C HIS A 95 11.39 -5.78 -8.19
N SER A 96 10.07 -5.89 -8.12
CA SER A 96 9.38 -6.62 -7.04
C SER A 96 9.61 -8.13 -7.11
N VAL A 97 9.67 -8.71 -8.31
CA VAL A 97 10.10 -10.12 -8.48
C VAL A 97 11.53 -10.34 -7.98
N LYS A 98 12.40 -9.33 -8.02
CA LYS A 98 13.72 -9.40 -7.36
C LYS A 98 13.62 -9.22 -5.85
N LEU A 99 12.70 -8.39 -5.34
CA LEU A 99 12.45 -8.22 -3.91
C LEU A 99 11.94 -9.50 -3.23
N ASP A 100 11.33 -10.46 -3.94
CA ASP A 100 11.04 -11.78 -3.36
C ASP A 100 12.30 -12.49 -2.84
N SER A 101 13.48 -12.21 -3.41
CA SER A 101 14.74 -12.71 -2.85
C SER A 101 15.19 -11.95 -1.58
N GLU A 102 14.79 -10.69 -1.45
CA GLU A 102 15.00 -9.82 -0.27
C GLU A 102 13.92 -10.01 0.81
N LEU A 103 12.80 -10.69 0.52
CA LEU A 103 11.81 -11.13 1.53
C LEU A 103 12.42 -12.13 2.53
N SER A 104 13.59 -12.69 2.21
CA SER A 104 14.46 -13.33 3.21
C SER A 104 14.80 -12.40 4.39
N SER A 105 14.84 -11.08 4.19
CA SER A 105 15.01 -10.10 5.28
C SER A 105 13.79 -10.02 6.22
N LEU A 106 12.60 -10.40 5.75
CA LEU A 106 11.40 -10.46 6.57
C LEU A 106 11.54 -11.56 7.64
N SER A 107 12.29 -12.63 7.38
CA SER A 107 12.65 -13.61 8.42
C SER A 107 13.39 -12.96 9.60
N GLY A 108 14.17 -11.90 9.34
CA GLY A 108 14.82 -11.09 10.37
C GLY A 108 13.85 -10.36 11.29
N VAL A 109 12.63 -10.07 10.82
CA VAL A 109 11.55 -9.49 11.66
C VAL A 109 11.09 -10.52 12.69
N PHE A 110 10.89 -11.78 12.28
CA PHE A 110 10.51 -12.89 13.17
C PHE A 110 11.64 -13.28 14.13
N GLN A 111 12.90 -13.12 13.72
CA GLN A 111 14.06 -13.32 14.61
C GLN A 111 14.12 -12.29 15.76
N ASN A 112 13.57 -11.09 15.57
CA ASN A 112 13.54 -10.03 16.58
C ASN A 112 12.22 -9.96 17.37
N TYR A 113 11.32 -10.93 17.17
CA TYR A 113 10.05 -10.99 17.89
C TYR A 113 10.28 -11.33 19.36
N ALA A 114 9.91 -10.40 20.26
CA ALA A 114 10.07 -10.55 21.70
C ALA A 114 8.77 -10.99 22.41
N GLY A 115 7.61 -10.87 21.75
CA GLY A 115 6.30 -11.16 22.32
C GLY A 115 5.86 -10.16 23.40
N ASP A 116 6.50 -8.99 23.45
CA ASP A 116 6.14 -7.91 24.36
C ASP A 116 5.12 -6.98 23.69
N SER A 117 4.00 -6.75 24.36
CA SER A 117 2.98 -5.78 23.98
C SER A 117 3.49 -4.34 23.83
N HIS A 118 4.64 -4.00 24.44
CA HIS A 118 5.32 -2.71 24.30
C HIS A 118 6.40 -2.67 23.22
N ASP A 119 6.84 -3.83 22.73
CA ASP A 119 7.78 -3.89 21.62
C ASP A 119 6.99 -3.60 20.33
N PRO A 120 7.37 -2.56 19.56
CA PRO A 120 6.71 -2.30 18.31
C PRO A 120 6.77 -3.56 17.44
N ILE A 121 7.94 -4.17 17.21
CA ILE A 121 8.09 -5.28 16.24
C ILE A 121 7.04 -6.39 16.47
N SER A 122 6.89 -6.80 17.72
CA SER A 122 5.90 -7.80 18.14
C SER A 122 4.46 -7.37 17.85
N GLN A 123 4.10 -6.13 18.15
CA GLN A 123 2.76 -5.59 17.92
C GLN A 123 2.38 -5.51 16.43
N ALA A 124 3.32 -5.16 15.53
CA ALA A 124 3.04 -5.15 14.09
C ALA A 124 2.88 -6.56 13.52
N VAL A 125 3.70 -7.50 13.96
CA VAL A 125 3.58 -8.91 13.55
C VAL A 125 2.21 -9.44 13.98
N ASP A 126 1.83 -9.22 15.23
CA ASP A 126 0.55 -9.69 15.77
C ASP A 126 -0.65 -9.05 15.07
N ALA A 127 -0.64 -7.72 14.89
CA ALA A 127 -1.72 -7.02 14.19
C ALA A 127 -1.86 -7.44 12.72
N THR A 128 -0.73 -7.69 12.04
CA THR A 128 -0.73 -8.14 10.64
C THR A 128 -1.32 -9.54 10.53
N GLN A 129 -0.93 -10.45 11.43
CA GLN A 129 -1.44 -11.82 11.47
C GLN A 129 -2.93 -11.86 11.80
N GLU A 130 -3.40 -11.05 12.75
CA GLU A 130 -4.82 -10.96 13.10
C GLU A 130 -5.65 -10.30 11.99
N GLU A 131 -5.18 -9.22 11.37
CA GLU A 131 -5.94 -8.51 10.31
C GLU A 131 -6.02 -9.31 9.01
N LEU A 132 -4.94 -9.99 8.63
CA LEU A 132 -4.86 -10.78 7.39
C LEU A 132 -5.22 -12.25 7.60
N GLN A 133 -5.42 -12.69 8.86
CA GLN A 133 -5.69 -14.07 9.23
C GLN A 133 -4.62 -15.03 8.68
N CYS A 134 -3.36 -14.64 8.83
CA CYS A 134 -2.19 -15.41 8.36
C CYS A 134 -1.22 -15.72 9.51
N CYS A 135 -0.33 -16.69 9.30
CA CYS A 135 0.68 -17.08 10.29
C CYS A 135 2.03 -17.32 9.62
N GLY A 136 3.03 -16.53 9.97
CA GLY A 136 4.33 -16.54 9.30
C GLY A 136 4.36 -15.74 7.99
N VAL A 137 5.46 -15.82 7.26
CA VAL A 137 5.64 -15.17 5.95
C VAL A 137 5.02 -16.02 4.85
N HIS A 138 5.29 -17.32 4.91
CA HIS A 138 4.79 -18.34 4.00
C HIS A 138 3.92 -19.34 4.74
N ASP A 139 4.31 -19.72 5.96
CA ASP A 139 3.61 -20.74 6.76
C ASP A 139 3.95 -20.61 8.25
N TYR A 140 3.16 -21.26 9.12
CA TYR A 140 3.42 -21.32 10.56
C TYR A 140 4.82 -21.88 10.88
N ARG A 141 5.37 -22.66 9.94
CA ARG A 141 6.69 -23.28 10.03
C ARG A 141 7.82 -22.25 10.09
N ASP A 142 7.58 -21.02 9.63
CA ASP A 142 8.55 -19.92 9.71
C ASP A 142 8.88 -19.56 11.17
N TRP A 143 7.99 -19.87 12.12
CA TRP A 143 8.23 -19.67 13.54
C TRP A 143 9.20 -20.70 14.14
N LEU A 144 9.33 -21.89 13.54
CA LEU A 144 10.08 -23.01 14.13
C LEU A 144 11.57 -22.70 14.30
N GLU A 145 12.11 -21.81 13.47
CA GLU A 145 13.53 -21.42 13.47
C GLU A 145 13.78 -20.10 14.24
N THR A 146 12.78 -19.58 14.96
CA THR A 146 12.87 -18.30 15.68
C THR A 146 13.29 -18.47 17.15
N PRO A 147 13.89 -17.44 17.77
CA PRO A 147 14.24 -17.46 19.19
C PRO A 147 13.00 -17.57 20.08
N TRP A 148 11.87 -17.02 19.63
CA TRP A 148 10.57 -17.13 20.30
C TRP A 148 10.15 -18.58 20.49
N PHE A 149 10.14 -19.37 19.41
CA PHE A 149 9.72 -20.78 19.45
C PHE A 149 10.64 -21.62 20.35
N ASN A 150 11.95 -21.33 20.33
CA ASN A 150 12.90 -22.00 21.23
C ASN A 150 12.68 -21.59 22.70
N GLY A 151 12.41 -20.30 22.96
CA GLY A 151 12.14 -19.76 24.29
C GLY A 151 10.87 -20.31 24.93
N THR A 152 9.85 -20.66 24.14
CA THR A 152 8.60 -21.27 24.62
C THR A 152 8.66 -22.80 24.75
N GLY A 153 9.84 -23.40 24.58
CA GLY A 153 10.04 -24.85 24.69
C GLY A 153 9.70 -25.63 23.42
N GLY A 154 9.58 -24.96 22.27
CA GLY A 154 9.36 -25.60 20.97
C GLY A 154 7.94 -26.13 20.76
N LEU A 155 6.96 -25.54 21.44
CA LEU A 155 5.58 -26.04 21.47
C LEU A 155 4.54 -25.02 20.98
N PHE A 156 4.86 -23.72 21.00
CA PHE A 156 3.87 -22.65 20.81
C PHE A 156 4.30 -21.62 19.77
N VAL A 157 3.38 -21.31 18.86
CA VAL A 157 3.40 -20.10 18.01
C VAL A 157 2.68 -18.95 18.71
N PRO A 158 2.87 -17.69 18.32
CA PRO A 158 2.15 -16.56 18.91
C PRO A 158 0.63 -16.71 18.84
N HIS A 159 -0.07 -16.10 19.79
CA HIS A 159 -1.53 -16.14 19.84
C HIS A 159 -2.20 -15.47 18.63
N SER A 160 -1.52 -14.52 18.00
CA SER A 160 -1.96 -13.84 16.78
C SER A 160 -2.07 -14.76 15.55
N CYS A 161 -1.47 -15.95 15.59
CA CYS A 161 -1.62 -16.99 14.57
C CYS A 161 -2.91 -17.82 14.68
N CYS A 162 -3.70 -17.67 15.76
CA CYS A 162 -4.82 -18.56 16.11
C CYS A 162 -6.19 -17.86 16.05
#